data_AF-A0A8J7FPS0-F1
#
_entry.id   AF-A0A8J7FPS0-F1
#
_cell.length_a   1.000
_cell.length_b   1.000
_cell.length_c   1.000
_cell.angle_alpha   90.00
_cell.angle_beta   90.00
_cell.angle_gamma   90.00
#
_symmetry.space_group_name_H-M   'P 1'
#
loop_
_entity.id
_entity.type
_entity.pdbx_description
1 polymer ?
#
loop_
_entity_poly.entity_id
_entity_poly.type
_entity_poly.pdbx_seq_one_letter_code
_entity_poly.pdbx_strand_id
1 'polypeptide(L)' 'MKIVQYIKGSYLEFKDNVTWPTFSKLQQDTIIVAIATVLLAIFLYAVDSIFASLLNVIYSAF' A
#
# COMPACT_ATOMS: atom_id res chain seq x y z
N MET A 1 -27.27 13.83 -23.50
CA MET A 1 -26.49 12.71 -24.09
C MET A 1 -24.96 12.91 -24.06
N LYS A 2 -24.42 14.05 -23.59
CA LYS A 2 -22.97 14.30 -23.54
C LYS A 2 -22.20 13.38 -22.58
N ILE A 3 -22.77 13.08 -21.42
CA ILE A 3 -22.18 12.18 -20.40
C ILE A 3 -22.02 10.74 -20.92
N VAL A 4 -23.01 10.23 -21.65
CA VAL A 4 -22.95 8.88 -22.23
C VAL A 4 -21.85 8.78 -23.28
N GLN A 5 -21.67 9.82 -24.10
CA GLN A 5 -20.57 9.90 -25.07
C GLN A 5 -19.22 10.05 -24.39
N TYR A 6 -19.14 10.81 -23.29
CA TYR A 6 -17.90 10.98 -22.52
C TYR A 6 -17.43 9.67 -21.90
N ILE A 7 -18.33 8.92 -21.24
CA ILE A 7 -18.00 7.61 -20.64
C ILE A 7 -17.59 6.60 -21.73
N LYS A 8 -18.27 6.59 -22.89
CA LYS A 8 -17.86 5.76 -24.03
C LYS A 8 -16.48 6.13 -24.57
N GLY A 9 -16.19 7.43 -24.67
CA GLY A 9 -14.89 7.95 -25.10
C GLY A 9 -13.78 7.53 -24.15
N SER A 10 -13.96 7.73 -22.84
CA SER A 10 -12.99 7.33 -21.82
C SER A 10 -12.76 5.82 -21.77
N TYR A 11 -13.79 5.00 -22.01
CA TYR A 11 -13.62 3.53 -22.06
C TYR A 11 -12.79 3.08 -23.26
N LEU A 12 -13.04 3.65 -24.44
CA LEU A 12 -12.25 3.40 -25.64
C LEU A 12 -10.79 3.86 -25.45
N GLU A 13 -10.60 5.06 -24.92
CA GLU A 13 -9.28 5.62 -24.65
C GLU A 13 -8.47 4.78 -23.65
N PHE A 14 -9.11 4.34 -22.57
CA PHE A 14 -8.49 3.49 -21.57
C PHE A 14 -8.13 2.12 -22.13
N LYS A 15 -8.97 1.54 -22.99
CA LYS A 15 -8.69 0.25 -23.63
C LYS A 15 -7.51 0.33 -24.61
N ASP A 16 -7.46 1.38 -25.41
CA ASP A 16 -6.52 1.48 -26.53
C ASP A 16 -5.16 2.07 -26.11
N ASN A 17 -5.10 2.88 -25.05
CA ASN A 17 -3.87 3.56 -24.61
C ASN A 17 -3.34 3.10 -23.25
N VAL A 18 -4.07 2.28 -22.48
CA VAL A 18 -3.58 1.74 -21.20
C VAL A 18 -3.25 0.26 -21.34
N THR A 19 -1.96 -0.05 -21.23
CA THR A 19 -1.48 -1.43 -21.17
C THR A 19 -1.56 -1.94 -19.74
N TRP A 20 -2.61 -2.71 -19.43
CA TRP A 20 -2.68 -3.41 -18.16
C TRP A 20 -1.62 -4.52 -18.12
N PRO A 21 -0.83 -4.63 -17.03
CA PRO A 21 0.08 -5.74 -16.85
C PRO A 21 -0.70 -7.06 -16.74
N THR A 22 -0.05 -8.16 -17.10
CA THR A 22 -0.64 -9.49 -16.95
C THR A 22 -0.89 -9.79 -15.47
N PHE A 23 -1.94 -10.55 -15.17
CA PHE A 23 -2.30 -10.94 -13.81
C PHE A 23 -1.13 -11.56 -13.02
N SER A 24 -0.27 -12.34 -13.70
CA SER A 24 0.92 -12.92 -13.08
C SER A 24 1.93 -11.87 -12.63
N LYS A 25 2.09 -10.78 -13.39
CA LYS A 25 3.02 -9.69 -13.04
C LYS A 25 2.46 -8.83 -11.91
N LEU A 26 1.16 -8.52 -11.95
CA LEU A 26 0.45 -7.85 -10.87
C LEU A 26 0.58 -8.61 -9.54
N GLN A 27 0.45 -9.93 -9.58
CA GLN A 27 0.60 -10.77 -8.39
C GLN A 27 2.04 -10.75 -7.86
N GLN A 28 3.04 -10.82 -8.75
CA GLN A 28 4.45 -10.71 -8.36
C GLN A 28 4.74 -9.38 -7.68
N ASP A 29 4.31 -8.26 -8.27
CA ASP A 29 4.51 -6.92 -7.71
C ASP A 29 3.81 -6.79 -6.35
N THR A 30 2.58 -7.32 -6.22
CA THR A 30 1.82 -7.33 -4.97
C THR A 30 2.50 -8.14 -3.88
N ILE A 31 3.07 -9.30 -4.21
CA ILE A 31 3.78 -10.15 -3.24
C ILE A 31 5.02 -9.43 -2.71
N ILE A 32 5.77 -8.74 -3.58
CA ILE A 32 6.94 -7.96 -3.17
C ILE A 32 6.51 -6.87 -2.18
N VAL A 33 5.46 -6.12 -2.49
CA VAL A 33 4.94 -5.08 -1.59
C VAL A 33 4.46 -5.68 -0.27
N ALA A 34 3.74 -6.79 -0.30
CA ALA A 34 3.24 -7.46 0.91
C ALA A 34 4.38 -7.88 1.86
N ILE A 35 5.48 -8.40 1.32
CA ILE A 35 6.68 -8.74 2.12
C ILE A 35 7.29 -7.48 2.73
N ALA A 36 7.39 -6.39 1.95
CA ALA A 36 7.90 -5.12 2.44
C ALA A 36 7.04 -4.56 3.60
N THR A 37 5.71 -4.66 3.51
CA THR A 37 4.82 -4.23 4.61
C THR A 37 4.98 -5.07 5.86
N VAL A 38 5.19 -6.38 5.73
CA VAL A 38 5.46 -7.25 6.89
C VAL A 38 6.77 -6.87 7.58
N LEU A 39 7.83 -6.60 6.81
CA LEU A 39 9.10 -6.15 7.38
C LEU A 39 8.95 -4.78 8.08
N LEU A 40 8.21 -3.85 7.50
CA LEU A 40 7.90 -2.57 8.11
C LEU A 40 7.12 -2.75 9.42
N ALA A 41 6.15 -3.65 9.46
CA ALA A 41 5.36 -3.93 10.67
C ALA A 41 6.23 -4.45 11.82
N ILE A 42 7.18 -5.35 11.53
CA ILE A 42 8.16 -5.84 12.52
C ILE A 42 9.03 -4.68 13.04
N PHE A 43 9.48 -3.81 12.15
CA PHE A 43 10.28 -2.64 12.53
C PHE A 43 9.50 -1.69 13.44
N LEU A 44 8.26 -1.36 13.08
CA LEU A 44 7.40 -0.49 13.90
C LEU A 44 7.14 -1.10 15.28
N TYR A 45 6.84 -2.41 15.33
CA TYR A 45 6.67 -3.11 16.61
C TYR A 45 7.90 -2.98 17.52
N ALA A 46 9.11 -3.09 16.97
CA ALA A 46 10.34 -2.91 17.73
C ALA A 46 10.48 -1.48 18.27
N VAL A 47 10.23 -0.47 17.43
CA VAL A 47 10.28 0.95 17.81
C VAL A 47 9.25 1.23 18.91
N ASP A 48 8.00 0.83 18.71
CA ASP A 48 6.91 1.05 19.67
C ASP A 48 7.22 0.41 21.03
N SER A 49 7.80 -0.80 21.02
CA SER A 49 8.19 -1.50 22.24
C SER A 49 9.31 -0.79 23.01
N ILE A 50 10.31 -0.24 22.29
CA ILE A 50 11.40 0.53 22.90
C ILE A 50 10.84 1.79 23.56
N PHE A 51 9.98 2.54 22.84
CA PHE A 51 9.37 3.75 23.38
C PHE A 51 8.47 3.45 24.58
N ALA A 52 7.66 2.39 24.52
CA ALA A 52 6.83 1.97 25.65
C ALA A 52 7.68 1.63 26.88
N SER A 53 8.79 0.91 26.70
CA SER A 53 9.70 0.57 27.80
C SER A 53 10.36 1.81 28.40
N LEU A 54 10.88 2.72 27.56
CA LEU A 54 11.49 3.97 28.00
C LEU A 54 10.51 4.85 28.78
N LEU A 55 9.27 4.99 28.28
CA LEU A 55 8.24 5.74 28.98
C LEU A 55 7.90 5.10 30.34
N ASN A 56 7.74 3.77 30.41
CA ASN A 56 7.49 3.09 31.68
C ASN A 56 8.61 3.33 32.72
N VAL A 57 9.87 3.37 32.30
CA VAL A 57 10.99 3.69 33.19
C VAL A 57 10.90 5.12 33.71
N ILE A 58 10.59 6.08 32.84
CA ILE A 58 10.43 7.49 33.25
C ILE A 58 9.23 7.65 34.18
N TYR A 59 8.08 7.05 33.85
CA TYR A 59 6.87 7.11 34.67
C TYR A 59 7.02 6.43 36.02
N SER A 60 7.83 5.37 36.13
CA SER A 60 8.08 4.69 37.41
C SER A 60 9.14 5.40 38.28
N ALA A 61 9.90 6.33 37.70
CA ALA A 61 10.86 7.15 38.42
C ALA A 61 10.25 8.42 39.04
N PHE A 62 9.03 8.80 38.65
CA PHE A 62 8.24 9.90 39.22
C PHE A 62 7.08 9.37 40.07
#